data_AF-A0A3N5T203-F1
#
_entry.id   AF-A0A3N5T203-F1
#
_cell.length_a   1.000
_cell.length_b   1.000
_cell.length_c   1.000
_cell.angle_alpha   90.00
_cell.angle_beta   90.00
_cell.angle_gamma   90.00
#
_symmetry.space_group_name_H-M   'P 1'
#
loop_
_entity.id
_entity.type
_entity.pdbx_description
1 polymer ?
#
loop_
_entity_poly.entity_id
_entity_poly.type
_entity_poly.pdbx_seq_one_letter_code
_entity_poly.pdbx_strand_id
1 'polypeptide(L)'
;MKSNKFPPKKNVAQAMVEFAIVLPVLLLLLYGLLEAGRLLFMYSSIVTASRQASRYGSATGLGLTNAVPRYQDCAGIKAAAQKADYLNAFDDDDITIEYDNGEGVAIDPLVSDDECLGDTDDGIHPSSDNTTRIVVTVTGQFYALVKLVPFPDRPITATSSRTILLSVPIEVDTSGSIATPEPTLISMTQDINPSGIGQLVTVEVTVTDGASGTPDGKVTFFFKGAPIAGCEDLPRDAVTDTFICKIRFYEVGVDMPLKAVFTPTDSALNDPADIEQGHTVTEAAISITVEDNPSLSIPGASVSMIARVRSIYD
;
A
#
# COMPACT_ATOMS: atom_id res chain seq x y z
N MET A 1 93.66 -17.00 -64.12
CA MET A 1 93.11 -17.95 -63.12
C MET A 1 91.68 -17.54 -62.80
N LYS A 2 90.69 -18.33 -63.22
CA LYS A 2 89.26 -18.09 -62.93
C LYS A 2 88.88 -18.88 -61.68
N SER A 3 88.63 -18.17 -60.59
CA SER A 3 88.14 -18.74 -59.32
C SER A 3 86.67 -19.15 -59.49
N ASN A 4 86.39 -20.46 -59.51
CA ASN A 4 85.03 -20.99 -59.39
C ASN A 4 84.48 -20.68 -57.99
N LYS A 5 83.54 -19.72 -57.90
CA LYS A 5 82.72 -19.53 -56.71
C LYS A 5 81.65 -20.62 -56.68
N PHE A 6 81.75 -21.55 -55.73
CA PHE A 6 80.68 -22.50 -55.45
C PHE A 6 79.42 -21.75 -54.96
N PRO A 7 78.22 -22.13 -55.43
CA PRO A 7 76.97 -21.51 -54.97
C PRO A 7 76.76 -21.82 -53.48
N PRO A 8 76.27 -20.86 -52.68
CA PRO A 8 76.06 -21.06 -51.25
C PRO A 8 75.02 -22.17 -51.03
N LYS A 9 75.40 -23.20 -50.27
CA LYS A 9 74.48 -24.26 -49.83
C LYS A 9 73.40 -23.61 -48.95
N LYS A 10 72.12 -23.82 -49.30
CA LYS A 10 71.00 -23.43 -48.44
C LYS A 10 70.98 -24.36 -47.22
N ASN A 11 71.17 -23.80 -46.03
CA ASN A 11 71.27 -24.54 -44.78
C ASN A 11 69.87 -24.92 -44.25
N VAL A 12 69.25 -25.96 -44.81
CA VAL A 12 67.95 -26.50 -44.35
C VAL A 12 68.00 -26.91 -42.86
N ALA A 13 69.16 -27.40 -42.40
CA ALA A 13 69.38 -27.77 -41.00
C ALA A 13 69.33 -26.57 -40.05
N GLN A 14 69.72 -25.37 -40.49
CA GLN A 14 69.70 -24.16 -39.66
C GLN A 14 68.26 -23.70 -39.41
N ALA A 15 67.41 -23.72 -40.45
CA ALA A 15 66.00 -23.38 -40.33
C ALA A 15 65.24 -24.32 -39.38
N MET A 16 65.61 -25.61 -39.35
CA MET A 16 65.02 -26.59 -38.43
C MET A 16 65.37 -26.28 -36.97
N VAL A 17 66.61 -25.85 -36.70
CA VAL A 17 67.06 -25.49 -35.34
C VAL A 17 66.45 -24.17 -34.88
N GLU A 18 66.39 -23.17 -35.77
CA GLU A 18 65.73 -21.90 -35.47
C GLU A 18 64.25 -22.09 -35.14
N PHE A 19 63.54 -22.92 -35.91
CA PHE A 19 62.14 -23.27 -35.62
C PHE A 19 61.98 -24.01 -34.29
N ALA A 20 62.88 -24.96 -34.00
CA ALA A 20 62.84 -25.75 -32.77
C ALA A 20 63.07 -24.90 -31.51
N ILE A 21 63.78 -23.78 -31.60
CA ILE A 21 64.00 -22.86 -30.47
C ILE A 21 62.89 -21.82 -30.36
N VAL A 22 62.35 -21.34 -31.49
CA VAL A 22 61.25 -20.36 -31.49
C VAL A 22 59.94 -20.98 -31.02
N LEU A 23 59.66 -22.24 -31.37
CA LEU A 23 58.38 -22.88 -31.05
C LEU A 23 58.09 -22.97 -29.54
N PRO A 24 59.02 -23.42 -28.67
CA PRO A 24 58.80 -23.42 -27.21
C PRO A 24 58.57 -22.02 -26.63
N VAL A 25 59.28 -21.00 -27.14
CA VAL A 25 59.12 -19.61 -26.68
C VAL A 25 57.75 -19.06 -27.12
N LEU A 26 57.34 -19.33 -28.37
CA LEU A 26 56.03 -18.97 -28.88
C LEU A 26 54.90 -19.64 -28.09
N LEU A 27 55.04 -20.94 -27.78
CA LEU A 27 54.07 -21.67 -26.97
C LEU A 27 53.99 -21.11 -25.56
N LEU A 28 55.13 -20.79 -24.92
CA LEU A 28 55.14 -20.16 -23.60
C LEU A 28 54.39 -18.83 -23.61
N LEU A 29 54.62 -17.99 -24.62
CA LEU A 29 53.90 -16.73 -24.79
C LEU A 29 52.40 -16.96 -24.94
N LEU A 30 51.99 -17.89 -25.82
CA LEU A 30 50.57 -18.19 -26.04
C LEU A 30 49.89 -18.73 -24.79
N TYR A 31 50.50 -19.68 -24.08
CA TYR A 31 49.97 -20.18 -22.81
C TYR A 31 49.91 -19.09 -21.75
N GLY A 32 50.89 -18.18 -21.69
CA GLY A 32 50.86 -17.03 -20.79
C GLY A 32 49.67 -16.11 -21.05
N LEU A 33 49.36 -15.82 -22.32
CA LEU A 33 48.19 -15.02 -22.70
C LEU A 33 46.88 -15.75 -22.37
N LEU A 34 46.81 -17.07 -22.61
CA LEU A 34 45.61 -17.87 -22.31
C LEU A 34 45.33 -17.94 -20.80
N GLU A 35 46.37 -18.15 -19.98
CA GLU A 35 46.21 -18.15 -18.52
C GLU A 35 45.80 -16.77 -17.98
N ALA A 36 46.41 -15.70 -18.49
CA ALA A 36 46.00 -14.35 -18.11
C ALA A 36 44.54 -14.07 -18.49
N GLY A 37 44.11 -14.50 -19.68
CA GLY A 37 42.72 -14.40 -20.12
C GLY A 37 41.75 -15.18 -19.25
N ARG A 38 42.10 -16.42 -18.88
CA ARG A 38 41.30 -17.27 -18.01
C ARG A 38 41.21 -16.71 -16.59
N LEU A 39 42.31 -16.17 -16.05
CA LEU A 39 42.34 -15.51 -14.74
C LEU A 39 41.40 -14.30 -14.71
N LEU A 40 41.44 -13.45 -15.75
CA LEU A 40 40.55 -12.30 -15.85
C LEU A 40 39.07 -12.72 -15.99
N PHE A 41 38.79 -13.77 -16.77
CA PHE A 41 37.43 -14.28 -16.92
C PHE A 41 36.88 -14.82 -15.60
N MET A 42 37.68 -15.63 -14.88
CA MET A 42 37.32 -16.17 -13.57
C MET A 42 37.07 -15.05 -12.55
N TYR A 43 37.94 -14.03 -12.51
CA TYR A 43 37.74 -12.85 -11.67
C TYR A 43 36.41 -12.14 -11.97
N SER A 44 36.11 -11.92 -13.25
CA SER A 44 34.85 -11.28 -13.68
C SER A 44 33.61 -12.10 -13.30
N SER A 45 33.69 -13.43 -13.40
CA SER A 45 32.62 -14.35 -13.02
C SER A 45 32.36 -14.29 -11.50
N ILE A 46 33.39 -14.38 -10.66
CA ILE A 46 33.29 -14.32 -9.19
C ILE A 46 32.74 -12.96 -8.70
N VAL A 47 33.18 -11.86 -9.32
CA VAL A 47 32.63 -10.51 -9.05
C VAL A 47 31.15 -10.42 -9.46
N THR A 48 30.77 -11.04 -10.57
CA THR A 48 29.37 -11.04 -11.01
C THR A 48 28.51 -11.91 -10.09
N ALA A 49 29.01 -13.06 -9.67
CA ALA A 49 28.32 -13.99 -8.77
C ALA A 49 27.98 -13.34 -7.43
N SER A 50 28.96 -12.76 -6.73
CA SER A 50 28.73 -12.04 -5.46
C SER A 50 27.70 -10.91 -5.60
N ARG A 51 27.73 -10.19 -6.72
CA ARG A 51 26.74 -9.13 -7.03
C ARG A 51 25.34 -9.65 -7.29
N GLN A 52 25.18 -10.78 -7.98
CA GLN A 52 23.84 -11.35 -8.23
C GLN A 52 23.26 -11.96 -6.95
N ALA A 53 24.08 -12.63 -6.15
CA ALA A 53 23.67 -13.17 -4.86
C ALA A 53 23.20 -12.08 -3.88
N SER A 54 24.01 -11.05 -3.65
CA SER A 54 23.61 -9.91 -2.80
C SER A 54 22.37 -9.17 -3.33
N ARG A 55 22.19 -9.09 -4.66
CA ARG A 55 20.97 -8.55 -5.30
C ARG A 55 19.74 -9.39 -5.02
N TYR A 56 19.87 -10.70 -5.07
CA TYR A 56 18.78 -11.62 -4.80
C TYR A 56 18.34 -11.50 -3.35
N GLY A 57 19.30 -11.59 -2.40
CA GLY A 57 18.99 -11.57 -0.97
C GLY A 57 18.47 -10.24 -0.44
N SER A 58 18.89 -9.11 -1.02
CA SER A 58 18.37 -7.77 -0.66
C SER A 58 17.02 -7.42 -1.30
N ALA A 59 16.55 -8.22 -2.25
CA ALA A 59 15.27 -7.95 -2.92
C ALA A 59 14.09 -8.27 -2.02
N THR A 60 13.00 -7.51 -2.18
CA THR A 60 11.75 -7.79 -1.48
C THR A 60 11.01 -8.98 -2.10
N GLY A 61 10.15 -9.60 -1.30
CA GLY A 61 9.35 -10.76 -1.70
C GLY A 61 9.91 -12.08 -1.18
N LEU A 62 9.27 -13.16 -1.61
CA LEU A 62 9.59 -14.52 -1.16
C LEU A 62 10.58 -15.20 -2.11
N GLY A 63 11.38 -16.08 -1.53
CA GLY A 63 12.24 -17.05 -2.19
C GLY A 63 11.42 -18.11 -2.93
N LEU A 64 12.00 -18.66 -3.99
CA LEU A 64 11.31 -19.61 -4.88
C LEU A 64 11.25 -21.03 -4.29
N THR A 65 12.18 -21.37 -3.41
CA THR A 65 12.39 -22.74 -2.93
C THR A 65 11.61 -23.01 -1.65
N ASN A 66 11.74 -22.11 -0.67
CA ASN A 66 11.25 -22.33 0.70
C ASN A 66 10.12 -21.37 1.11
N ALA A 67 9.67 -20.48 0.20
CA ALA A 67 8.65 -19.46 0.45
C ALA A 67 8.93 -18.52 1.65
N VAL A 68 10.19 -18.45 2.09
CA VAL A 68 10.68 -17.49 3.09
C VAL A 68 11.08 -16.18 2.40
N PRO A 69 11.12 -15.03 3.11
CA PRO A 69 11.74 -13.81 2.58
C PRO A 69 13.10 -14.06 1.94
N ARG A 70 13.43 -13.36 0.86
CA ARG A 70 14.67 -13.63 0.10
C ARG A 70 15.96 -13.44 0.89
N TYR A 71 15.94 -12.59 1.92
CA TYR A 71 17.08 -12.44 2.82
C TYR A 71 17.29 -13.65 3.73
N GLN A 72 16.30 -14.55 3.87
CA GLN A 72 16.38 -15.81 4.62
C GLN A 72 16.63 -17.03 3.70
N ASP A 73 16.47 -16.88 2.38
CA ASP A 73 16.59 -17.98 1.42
C ASP A 73 18.06 -18.20 1.00
N CYS A 74 18.86 -18.82 1.87
CA CYS A 74 20.28 -19.12 1.61
C CYS A 74 20.46 -19.90 0.30
N ALA A 75 19.63 -20.93 0.06
CA ALA A 75 19.67 -21.73 -1.16
C ALA A 75 19.38 -20.87 -2.40
N GLY A 76 18.38 -19.99 -2.33
CA GLY A 76 18.06 -19.05 -3.41
C GLY A 76 19.21 -18.07 -3.71
N ILE A 77 19.90 -17.57 -2.67
CA ILE A 77 21.06 -16.69 -2.79
C ILE A 77 22.23 -17.43 -3.45
N LYS A 78 22.55 -18.65 -3.01
CA LYS A 78 23.61 -19.49 -3.61
C LYS A 78 23.30 -19.81 -5.07
N ALA A 79 22.06 -20.22 -5.37
CA ALA A 79 21.61 -20.47 -6.74
C ALA A 79 21.70 -19.22 -7.64
N ALA A 80 21.53 -18.02 -7.08
CA ALA A 80 21.71 -16.77 -7.83
C ALA A 80 23.19 -16.48 -8.16
N ALA A 81 24.13 -16.84 -7.28
CA ALA A 81 25.56 -16.80 -7.57
C ALA A 81 25.96 -17.86 -8.61
N GLN A 82 25.49 -19.10 -8.46
CA GLN A 82 25.78 -20.21 -9.37
C GLN A 82 25.38 -19.94 -10.82
N LYS A 83 24.29 -19.18 -11.05
CA LYS A 83 23.89 -18.75 -12.41
C LYS A 83 24.92 -17.89 -13.14
N ALA A 84 25.86 -17.27 -12.41
CA ALA A 84 26.94 -16.49 -12.96
C ALA A 84 28.27 -17.27 -13.07
N ASP A 85 28.32 -18.52 -12.60
CA ASP A 85 29.47 -19.40 -12.76
C ASP A 85 29.40 -20.16 -14.09
N TYR A 86 30.16 -19.68 -15.08
CA TYR A 86 30.24 -20.31 -16.39
C TYR A 86 31.38 -21.33 -16.50
N LEU A 87 32.34 -21.31 -15.58
CA LEU A 87 33.54 -22.15 -15.64
C LEU A 87 33.55 -23.25 -14.57
N ASN A 88 32.51 -23.34 -13.74
CA ASN A 88 32.50 -24.19 -12.54
C ASN A 88 33.72 -23.87 -11.66
N ALA A 89 33.94 -22.57 -11.44
CA ALA A 89 35.08 -22.02 -10.72
C ALA A 89 34.94 -22.08 -9.20
N PHE A 90 33.72 -22.25 -8.68
CA PHE A 90 33.41 -22.33 -7.26
C PHE A 90 32.14 -23.15 -7.02
N ASP A 91 32.03 -23.79 -5.85
CA ASP A 91 30.86 -24.56 -5.44
C ASP A 91 30.03 -23.80 -4.38
N ASP A 92 28.89 -24.38 -3.94
CA ASP A 92 28.02 -23.75 -2.94
C ASP A 92 28.66 -23.56 -1.55
N ASP A 93 29.72 -24.32 -1.27
CA ASP A 93 30.53 -24.21 -0.05
C ASP A 93 31.52 -23.04 -0.10
N ASP A 94 31.81 -22.53 -1.31
CA ASP A 94 32.68 -21.39 -1.54
C ASP A 94 31.95 -20.03 -1.48
N ILE A 95 30.65 -20.06 -1.16
CA ILE A 95 29.77 -18.90 -1.04
C ILE A 95 29.44 -18.69 0.43
N THR A 96 30.06 -17.67 1.02
CA THR A 96 29.76 -17.20 2.38
C THR A 96 28.74 -16.07 2.30
N ILE A 97 27.67 -16.18 3.06
CA ILE A 97 26.60 -15.18 3.17
C ILE A 97 26.55 -14.75 4.63
N GLU A 98 26.87 -13.49 4.85
CA GLU A 98 26.89 -12.84 6.16
C GLU A 98 25.94 -11.63 6.14
N TYR A 99 25.64 -11.12 7.32
CA TYR A 99 24.85 -9.91 7.49
C TYR A 99 25.54 -8.94 8.46
N ASP A 100 25.53 -7.65 8.13
CA ASP A 100 26.11 -6.57 8.94
C ASP A 100 25.14 -5.38 9.10
N ASN A 101 25.37 -4.50 10.07
CA ASN A 101 24.66 -3.23 10.25
C ASN A 101 25.53 -2.03 9.82
N GLY A 102 26.37 -2.23 8.81
CA GLY A 102 27.44 -1.31 8.44
C GLY A 102 28.81 -2.00 8.44
N GLU A 103 29.81 -1.37 7.83
CA GLU A 103 31.10 -2.01 7.61
C GLU A 103 31.78 -2.29 8.96
N GLY A 104 31.96 -3.58 9.28
CA GLY A 104 32.54 -4.04 10.54
C GLY A 104 31.61 -3.93 11.76
N VAL A 105 30.31 -3.69 11.55
CA VAL A 105 29.31 -3.64 12.63
C VAL A 105 28.46 -4.91 12.55
N ALA A 106 28.70 -5.86 13.44
CA ALA A 106 27.89 -7.07 13.54
C ALA A 106 26.40 -6.74 13.81
N ILE A 107 25.50 -7.61 13.35
CA ILE A 107 24.07 -7.44 13.59
C ILE A 107 23.70 -7.67 15.04
N ASP A 108 24.27 -8.71 15.63
CA ASP A 108 24.13 -9.02 17.04
C ASP A 108 25.50 -8.89 17.74
N PRO A 109 25.66 -8.03 18.76
CA PRO A 109 26.90 -7.98 19.54
C PRO A 109 27.19 -9.27 20.33
N LEU A 110 26.25 -10.22 20.42
CA LEU A 110 26.40 -11.52 21.09
C LEU A 110 26.71 -12.68 20.13
N VAL A 111 26.55 -12.51 18.82
CA VAL A 111 26.85 -13.51 17.79
C VAL A 111 27.72 -12.84 16.73
N SER A 112 29.01 -13.20 16.68
CA SER A 112 30.00 -12.47 15.88
C SER A 112 29.80 -12.60 14.38
N ASP A 113 29.21 -13.70 13.91
CA ASP A 113 28.98 -13.97 12.49
C ASP A 113 27.58 -14.60 12.34
N ASP A 114 26.59 -13.80 11.95
CA ASP A 114 25.29 -14.30 11.53
C ASP A 114 25.46 -14.78 10.07
N GLU A 115 25.91 -16.01 9.92
CA GLU A 115 26.09 -16.67 8.63
C GLU A 115 24.83 -17.43 8.22
N CYS A 116 24.42 -17.28 6.96
CA CYS A 116 23.32 -18.04 6.38
C CYS A 116 23.76 -19.51 6.17
N LEU A 117 23.51 -20.37 7.16
CA LEU A 117 23.87 -21.79 7.12
C LEU A 117 22.70 -22.66 6.63
N GLY A 118 22.99 -23.57 5.69
CA GLY A 118 21.99 -24.48 5.13
C GLY A 118 21.15 -23.87 4.00
N ASP A 119 19.88 -24.26 3.92
CA ASP A 119 18.95 -23.81 2.86
C ASP A 119 18.19 -22.53 3.23
N THR A 120 17.93 -22.32 4.53
CA THR A 120 17.23 -21.16 5.07
C THR A 120 17.84 -20.72 6.40
N ASP A 121 17.82 -19.41 6.64
CA ASP A 121 18.24 -18.79 7.89
C ASP A 121 17.05 -18.09 8.57
N ASP A 122 16.57 -18.68 9.66
CA ASP A 122 15.47 -18.13 10.45
C ASP A 122 15.94 -17.16 11.56
N GLY A 123 17.25 -17.13 11.84
CA GLY A 123 17.86 -16.30 12.89
C GLY A 123 18.05 -14.85 12.47
N ILE A 124 18.20 -14.61 11.16
CA ILE A 124 18.34 -13.26 10.63
C ILE A 124 17.06 -12.44 10.79
N HIS A 125 17.19 -11.34 11.53
CA HIS A 125 16.16 -10.33 11.74
C HIS A 125 16.69 -8.95 11.37
N PRO A 126 16.53 -8.52 10.09
CA PRO A 126 17.01 -7.21 9.65
C PRO A 126 16.40 -6.08 10.48
N SER A 127 17.20 -5.05 10.75
CA SER A 127 16.79 -3.86 11.49
C SER A 127 15.64 -3.13 10.79
N SER A 128 14.66 -2.67 11.58
CA SER A 128 13.56 -1.81 11.12
C SER A 128 14.05 -0.46 10.57
N ASP A 129 15.27 -0.05 10.92
CA ASP A 129 15.86 1.22 10.48
C ASP A 129 16.60 1.10 9.13
N ASN A 130 16.48 -0.04 8.44
CA ASN A 130 17.16 -0.35 7.17
C ASN A 130 18.70 -0.20 7.23
N THR A 131 19.29 -0.41 8.40
CA THR A 131 20.76 -0.39 8.57
C THR A 131 21.40 -1.70 8.15
N THR A 132 20.62 -2.78 8.12
CA THR A 132 21.10 -4.13 7.84
C THR A 132 21.46 -4.31 6.37
N ARG A 133 22.62 -4.91 6.12
CA ARG A 133 23.12 -5.24 4.79
C ARG A 133 23.45 -6.72 4.73
N ILE A 134 23.13 -7.33 3.61
CA ILE A 134 23.65 -8.65 3.25
C ILE A 134 25.03 -8.47 2.63
N VAL A 135 25.99 -9.28 3.05
CA VAL A 135 27.37 -9.34 2.56
C VAL A 135 27.59 -10.72 1.99
N VAL A 136 27.84 -10.80 0.68
CA VAL A 136 28.12 -12.09 0.03
C VAL A 136 29.56 -12.11 -0.46
N THR A 137 30.29 -13.12 0.00
CA THR A 137 31.67 -13.40 -0.40
C THR A 137 31.72 -14.70 -1.19
N VAL A 138 32.28 -14.64 -2.39
CA VAL A 138 32.48 -15.80 -3.26
C VAL A 138 33.98 -16.01 -3.45
N THR A 139 34.46 -17.24 -3.26
CA THR A 139 35.87 -17.59 -3.39
C THR A 139 36.09 -18.69 -4.41
N GLY A 140 36.74 -18.39 -5.53
CA GLY A 140 37.16 -19.42 -6.50
C GLY A 140 38.65 -19.74 -6.40
N GLN A 141 39.05 -20.97 -6.67
CA GLN A 141 40.47 -21.37 -6.72
C GLN A 141 41.02 -21.34 -8.14
N PHE A 142 42.02 -20.49 -8.38
CA PHE A 142 42.74 -20.48 -9.65
C PHE A 142 43.94 -21.43 -9.60
N TYR A 143 43.89 -22.49 -10.40
CA TYR A 143 45.01 -23.42 -10.63
C TYR A 143 45.61 -23.22 -12.02
N ALA A 144 46.90 -22.92 -12.13
CA ALA A 144 47.55 -22.80 -13.43
C ALA A 144 47.64 -24.16 -14.15
N LEU A 145 47.24 -24.23 -15.42
CA LEU A 145 47.33 -25.43 -16.26
C LEU A 145 48.79 -25.78 -16.56
N VAL A 146 49.66 -24.77 -16.70
CA VAL A 146 51.08 -24.94 -17.02
C VAL A 146 51.94 -24.16 -16.04
N LYS A 147 52.66 -24.89 -15.16
CA LYS A 147 53.57 -24.32 -14.15
C LYS A 147 54.84 -23.63 -14.70
N LEU A 148 55.01 -23.58 -16.03
CA LEU A 148 56.15 -22.90 -16.68
C LEU A 148 56.03 -21.37 -16.63
N VAL A 149 54.80 -20.85 -16.58
CA VAL A 149 54.54 -19.41 -16.50
C VAL A 149 54.32 -19.06 -15.03
N PRO A 150 54.90 -17.96 -14.50
CA PRO A 150 54.90 -17.64 -13.07
C PRO A 150 53.55 -17.07 -12.60
N PHE A 151 52.46 -17.80 -12.82
CA PHE A 151 51.17 -17.55 -12.19
C PHE A 151 51.03 -18.49 -10.99
N PRO A 152 51.12 -17.98 -9.74
CA PRO A 152 50.92 -18.81 -8.57
C PRO A 152 49.44 -19.21 -8.48
N ASP A 153 49.21 -20.43 -8.02
CA ASP A 153 47.87 -20.86 -7.61
C ASP A 153 47.40 -19.95 -6.47
N ARG A 154 46.21 -19.37 -6.60
CA ARG A 154 45.69 -18.42 -5.62
C ARG A 154 44.18 -18.46 -5.53
N PRO A 155 43.61 -18.21 -4.35
CA PRO A 155 42.21 -17.90 -4.25
C PRO A 155 41.92 -16.54 -4.91
N ILE A 156 40.78 -16.47 -5.57
CA ILE A 156 40.18 -15.25 -6.08
C ILE A 156 38.89 -15.06 -5.28
N THR A 157 38.86 -14.01 -4.46
CA THR A 157 37.72 -13.70 -3.61
C THR A 157 37.12 -12.38 -4.06
N ALA A 158 35.79 -12.32 -4.16
CA ALA A 158 35.06 -11.07 -4.34
C ALA A 158 33.90 -10.97 -3.34
N THR A 159 33.77 -9.79 -2.74
CA THR A 159 32.71 -9.48 -1.79
C THR A 159 31.81 -8.39 -2.36
N SER A 160 30.50 -8.55 -2.22
CA SER A 160 29.50 -7.55 -2.58
C SER A 160 28.46 -7.42 -1.47
N SER A 161 28.19 -6.19 -1.04
CA SER A 161 27.19 -5.90 -0.02
C SER A 161 26.00 -5.10 -0.56
N ARG A 162 24.82 -5.31 0.02
CA ARG A 162 23.59 -4.56 -0.28
C ARG A 162 22.72 -4.39 0.95
N THR A 163 22.16 -3.19 1.12
CA THR A 163 21.18 -2.91 2.16
C THR A 163 19.86 -3.64 1.91
N ILE A 164 19.33 -4.26 2.95
CA ILE A 164 17.98 -4.84 2.97
C ILE A 164 17.01 -3.75 3.40
N LEU A 165 15.99 -3.48 2.60
CA LEU A 165 14.93 -2.53 2.95
C LEU A 165 13.75 -3.29 3.54
N LEU A 166 13.59 -3.19 4.86
CA LEU A 166 12.49 -3.84 5.59
C LEU A 166 11.26 -2.93 5.66
N SER A 167 11.45 -1.66 6.01
CA SER A 167 10.36 -0.68 6.11
C SER A 167 10.83 0.71 5.69
N VAL A 168 10.18 1.29 4.69
CA VAL A 168 10.38 2.71 4.35
C VAL A 168 9.29 3.51 5.04
N PRO A 169 9.62 4.41 5.98
CA PRO A 169 8.62 5.31 6.51
C PRO A 169 8.14 6.19 5.35
N ILE A 170 6.87 6.08 5.00
CA ILE A 170 6.23 7.03 4.10
C ILE A 170 5.88 8.23 4.97
N GLU A 171 6.82 9.18 5.04
CA GLU A 171 6.50 10.50 5.57
C GLU A 171 5.55 11.17 4.57
N VAL A 172 4.26 11.11 4.88
CA VAL A 172 3.29 12.00 4.25
C VAL A 172 3.57 13.38 4.84
N ASP A 173 4.30 14.20 4.09
CA ASP A 173 4.44 15.62 4.44
C ASP A 173 3.07 16.28 4.37
N THR A 174 2.44 16.41 5.53
CA THR A 174 1.15 17.11 5.70
C THR A 174 1.30 18.62 5.57
N SER A 175 2.46 19.15 5.14
CA SER A 175 2.64 20.57 4.81
C SER A 175 2.01 20.97 3.47
N GLY A 176 1.51 20.01 2.69
CA GLY A 176 0.44 20.26 1.74
C GLY A 176 -0.91 20.09 2.44
N SER A 177 -1.60 21.21 2.70
CA SER A 177 -2.94 21.29 3.29
C SER A 177 -3.71 19.97 3.19
N ILE A 178 -3.77 19.22 4.30
CA ILE A 178 -4.85 18.27 4.48
C ILE A 178 -6.10 19.14 4.35
N ALA A 179 -6.84 19.01 3.25
CA ALA A 179 -8.26 19.29 3.32
C ALA A 179 -8.77 18.29 4.35
N THR A 180 -8.80 18.69 5.62
CA THR A 180 -9.73 18.08 6.57
C THR A 180 -11.04 18.08 5.81
N PRO A 181 -11.66 16.90 5.54
CA PRO A 181 -12.98 16.93 4.94
C PRO A 181 -13.80 17.86 5.83
N GLU A 182 -14.26 18.98 5.27
CA GLU A 182 -15.13 19.86 6.03
C GLU A 182 -16.33 19.01 6.48
N PRO A 183 -16.70 19.07 7.77
CA PRO A 183 -17.72 18.18 8.30
C PRO A 183 -19.00 18.33 7.47
N THR A 184 -19.62 17.21 7.13
CA THR A 184 -20.93 17.21 6.47
C THR A 184 -21.93 17.88 7.41
N LEU A 185 -22.47 19.03 7.00
CA LEU A 185 -23.45 19.75 7.80
C LEU A 185 -24.85 19.29 7.40
N ILE A 186 -25.65 18.91 8.38
CA ILE A 186 -27.06 18.55 8.20
C ILE A 186 -27.92 19.53 9.00
N SER A 187 -29.00 20.02 8.39
CA SER A 187 -29.98 20.89 9.04
C SER A 187 -31.39 20.41 8.69
N MET A 188 -32.33 20.66 9.61
CA MET A 188 -33.73 20.25 9.48
C MET A 188 -34.62 21.44 9.81
N THR A 189 -35.66 21.64 9.00
CA THR A 189 -36.72 22.62 9.22
C THR A 189 -38.08 21.94 9.14
N GLN A 190 -39.03 22.46 9.91
CA GLN A 190 -40.42 22.00 9.94
C GLN A 190 -41.31 23.21 9.63
N ASP A 191 -42.21 23.08 8.66
CA ASP A 191 -43.11 24.17 8.26
C ASP A 191 -44.08 24.57 9.39
N ILE A 192 -44.47 23.61 10.23
CA ILE A 192 -45.43 23.75 11.33
C ILE A 192 -44.90 23.01 12.55
N ASN A 193 -44.50 23.75 13.60
CA ASN A 193 -44.20 23.23 14.93
C ASN A 193 -44.47 24.34 15.97
N PRO A 194 -45.46 24.18 16.89
CA PRO A 194 -46.27 22.99 17.14
C PRO A 194 -47.39 22.75 16.09
N SER A 195 -47.78 21.49 15.88
CA SER A 195 -48.88 21.09 14.98
C SER A 195 -50.12 20.56 15.72
N GLY A 196 -51.29 20.63 15.08
CA GLY A 196 -52.49 19.91 15.55
C GLY A 196 -52.45 18.42 15.22
N ILE A 197 -53.30 17.62 15.89
CA ILE A 197 -53.50 16.19 15.57
C ILE A 197 -53.94 16.04 14.11
N GLY A 198 -53.26 15.18 13.35
CA GLY A 198 -53.59 14.86 11.97
C GLY A 198 -53.27 15.98 10.96
N GLN A 199 -52.75 17.13 11.39
CA GLN A 199 -52.28 18.19 10.50
C GLN A 199 -51.08 17.68 9.68
N LEU A 200 -51.03 18.05 8.40
CA LEU A 200 -49.92 17.70 7.52
C LEU A 200 -48.76 18.65 7.78
N VAL A 201 -47.62 18.11 8.20
CA VAL A 201 -46.37 18.84 8.45
C VAL A 201 -45.37 18.46 7.36
N THR A 202 -44.74 19.46 6.75
CA THR A 202 -43.63 19.29 5.80
C THR A 202 -42.32 19.49 6.52
N VAL A 203 -41.47 18.47 6.48
CA VAL A 203 -40.13 18.49 7.06
C VAL A 203 -39.12 18.48 5.92
N GLU A 204 -38.22 19.45 5.93
CA GLU A 204 -37.16 19.59 4.94
C GLU A 204 -35.80 19.42 5.61
N VAL A 205 -34.92 18.64 4.96
CA VAL A 205 -33.54 18.43 5.40
C VAL A 205 -32.60 18.90 4.31
N THR A 206 -31.62 19.71 4.69
CA THR A 206 -30.53 20.16 3.82
C THR A 206 -29.22 19.53 4.31
N VAL A 207 -28.44 18.98 3.39
CA VAL A 207 -27.14 18.37 3.65
C VAL A 207 -26.12 19.06 2.77
N THR A 208 -25.05 19.63 3.33
CA THR A 208 -23.99 20.29 2.55
C THR A 208 -22.64 19.66 2.87
N ASP A 209 -21.84 19.42 1.83
CA ASP A 209 -20.39 19.29 2.00
C ASP A 209 -19.79 20.70 2.04
N GLY A 210 -18.83 20.93 2.92
CA GLY A 210 -18.27 22.27 3.08
C GLY A 210 -17.47 22.79 1.87
N ALA A 211 -17.23 21.95 0.86
CA ALA A 211 -16.48 22.30 -0.34
C ALA A 211 -17.34 22.90 -1.48
N SER A 212 -18.62 23.23 -1.20
CA SER A 212 -19.63 23.86 -2.09
C SER A 212 -20.53 22.91 -2.91
N GLY A 213 -20.59 21.62 -2.55
CA GLY A 213 -21.50 20.63 -3.13
C GLY A 213 -22.55 20.09 -2.14
N THR A 214 -23.72 19.74 -2.66
CA THR A 214 -24.74 18.98 -1.92
C THR A 214 -24.46 17.49 -2.19
N PRO A 215 -23.96 16.71 -1.21
CA PRO A 215 -23.46 15.35 -1.46
C PRO A 215 -24.56 14.42 -1.97
N ASP A 216 -24.23 13.50 -2.86
CA ASP A 216 -25.14 12.48 -3.39
C ASP A 216 -25.47 11.42 -2.35
N GLY A 217 -26.77 11.22 -2.08
CA GLY A 217 -27.24 10.32 -1.03
C GLY A 217 -28.75 10.33 -0.88
N LYS A 218 -29.22 9.67 0.17
CA LYS A 218 -30.64 9.53 0.53
C LYS A 218 -30.85 9.88 1.99
N VAL A 219 -32.06 10.32 2.35
CA VAL A 219 -32.44 10.58 3.74
C VAL A 219 -33.58 9.66 4.19
N THR A 220 -33.44 9.11 5.39
CA THR A 220 -34.50 8.35 6.06
C THR A 220 -34.92 9.06 7.34
N PHE A 221 -36.23 9.25 7.52
CA PHE A 221 -36.81 9.88 8.71
C PHE A 221 -37.32 8.86 9.72
N PHE A 222 -37.13 9.16 11.00
CA PHE A 222 -37.55 8.36 12.14
C PHE A 222 -38.37 9.22 13.11
N PHE A 223 -39.42 8.65 13.68
CA PHE A 223 -40.19 9.25 14.76
C PHE A 223 -40.20 8.30 15.96
N LYS A 224 -39.77 8.79 17.14
CA LYS A 224 -39.64 7.94 18.35
C LYS A 224 -38.82 6.67 18.11
N GLY A 225 -37.79 6.78 17.28
CA GLY A 225 -36.87 5.69 16.92
C GLY A 225 -37.39 4.70 15.87
N ALA A 226 -38.63 4.85 15.37
CA ALA A 226 -39.18 4.01 14.30
C ALA A 226 -39.16 4.73 12.95
N PRO A 227 -38.85 4.04 11.82
CA PRO A 227 -38.88 4.66 10.50
C PRO A 227 -40.30 5.09 10.12
N ILE A 228 -40.43 6.23 9.45
CA ILE A 228 -41.71 6.79 9.05
C ILE A 228 -42.09 6.23 7.67
N ALA A 229 -43.22 5.52 7.59
CA ALA A 229 -43.71 4.96 6.34
C ALA A 229 -43.88 6.04 5.26
N GLY A 230 -43.23 5.86 4.11
CA GLY A 230 -43.23 6.82 3.00
C GLY A 230 -42.16 7.90 3.09
N CYS A 231 -41.32 7.89 4.13
CA CYS A 231 -40.17 8.79 4.28
C CYS A 231 -38.85 8.03 4.50
N GLU A 232 -38.75 6.86 3.88
CA GLU A 232 -37.56 6.03 3.84
C GLU A 232 -36.85 6.27 2.51
N ASP A 233 -35.51 6.35 2.53
CA ASP A 233 -34.68 6.44 1.33
C ASP A 233 -35.09 7.56 0.34
N LEU A 234 -35.52 8.70 0.88
CA LEU A 234 -36.02 9.80 0.07
C LEU A 234 -34.92 10.36 -0.83
N PRO A 235 -35.19 10.56 -2.13
CA PRO A 235 -34.26 11.22 -3.03
C PRO A 235 -34.24 12.72 -2.76
N ARG A 236 -33.19 13.37 -3.25
CA ARG A 236 -33.08 14.82 -3.26
C ARG A 236 -34.13 15.43 -4.18
N ASP A 237 -34.82 16.46 -3.72
CA ASP A 237 -35.68 17.28 -4.57
C ASP A 237 -34.83 18.17 -5.49
N ALA A 238 -35.08 18.08 -6.80
CA ALA A 238 -34.27 18.77 -7.81
C ALA A 238 -34.54 20.28 -7.90
N VAL A 239 -35.60 20.78 -7.26
CA VAL A 239 -36.00 22.19 -7.30
C VAL A 239 -35.52 22.92 -6.05
N THR A 240 -35.72 22.34 -4.87
CA THR A 240 -35.35 22.96 -3.59
C THR A 240 -33.98 22.55 -3.07
N ASP A 241 -33.35 21.53 -3.68
CA ASP A 241 -32.08 20.94 -3.22
C ASP A 241 -32.16 20.39 -1.78
N THR A 242 -33.36 19.95 -1.37
CA THR A 242 -33.65 19.41 -0.03
C THR A 242 -34.27 18.03 -0.09
N PHE A 243 -34.27 17.33 1.04
CA PHE A 243 -35.00 16.08 1.23
C PHE A 243 -36.31 16.37 1.96
N ILE A 244 -37.44 16.04 1.34
CA ILE A 244 -38.77 16.46 1.81
C ILE A 244 -39.59 15.26 2.27
N CYS A 245 -40.03 15.29 3.53
CA CYS A 245 -40.96 14.31 4.11
C CYS A 245 -42.24 15.00 4.56
N LYS A 246 -43.40 14.42 4.24
CA LYS A 246 -44.72 14.94 4.65
C LYS A 246 -45.36 13.99 5.66
N ILE A 247 -45.51 14.45 6.89
CA ILE A 247 -45.89 13.62 8.04
C ILE A 247 -47.21 14.11 8.62
N ARG A 248 -48.04 13.19 9.12
CA ARG A 248 -49.16 13.50 10.02
C ARG A 248 -48.90 12.85 11.36
N PHE A 249 -48.96 13.64 12.43
CA PHE A 249 -48.80 13.15 13.78
C PHE A 249 -50.17 12.91 14.43
N TYR A 250 -50.35 11.76 15.07
CA TYR A 250 -51.61 11.36 15.70
C TYR A 250 -51.54 11.21 17.22
N GLU A 251 -50.36 11.45 17.78
CA GLU A 251 -50.11 11.39 19.22
C GLU A 251 -49.85 12.81 19.74
N VAL A 252 -50.51 13.18 20.84
CA VAL A 252 -50.27 14.45 21.54
C VAL A 252 -49.00 14.30 22.38
N GLY A 253 -48.11 15.28 22.29
CA GLY A 253 -46.85 15.25 23.02
C GLY A 253 -46.03 16.52 22.81
N VAL A 254 -45.12 16.78 23.75
CA VAL A 254 -44.18 17.90 23.69
C VAL A 254 -42.80 17.34 23.37
N ASP A 255 -42.07 18.01 22.49
CA ASP A 255 -40.66 17.71 22.18
C ASP A 255 -40.42 16.23 21.77
N MET A 256 -41.33 15.67 20.98
CA MET A 256 -41.23 14.28 20.54
C MET A 256 -40.10 14.12 19.51
N PRO A 257 -39.21 13.11 19.65
CA PRO A 257 -38.00 13.00 18.85
C PRO A 257 -38.32 12.66 17.39
N LEU A 258 -37.94 13.57 16.50
CA LEU A 258 -37.94 13.43 15.05
C LEU A 258 -36.49 13.46 14.56
N LYS A 259 -36.04 12.35 13.98
CA LYS A 259 -34.65 12.16 13.54
C LYS A 259 -34.60 11.97 12.03
N ALA A 260 -33.60 12.55 11.38
CA ALA A 260 -33.25 12.27 9.98
C ALA A 260 -31.81 11.76 9.90
N VAL A 261 -31.60 10.73 9.07
CA VAL A 261 -30.28 10.13 8.83
C VAL A 261 -29.97 10.20 7.35
N PHE A 262 -28.85 10.83 7.00
CA PHE A 262 -28.33 10.89 5.65
C PHE A 262 -27.40 9.70 5.37
N THR A 263 -27.65 9.01 4.27
CA THR A 263 -26.83 7.89 3.77
C THR A 263 -26.18 8.30 2.45
N PRO A 264 -24.86 8.54 2.42
CA PRO A 264 -24.16 8.92 1.20
C PRO A 264 -24.10 7.74 0.20
N THR A 265 -24.12 8.07 -1.11
CA THR A 265 -23.93 7.10 -2.19
C THR A 265 -22.44 6.83 -2.45
N ASP A 266 -21.58 7.82 -2.20
CA ASP A 266 -20.13 7.71 -2.31
C ASP A 266 -19.52 7.25 -0.97
N SER A 267 -18.66 6.23 -1.03
CA SER A 267 -17.95 5.66 0.11
C SER A 267 -16.84 6.57 0.65
N ALA A 268 -16.56 7.70 0.01
CA ALA A 268 -15.58 8.70 0.46
C ALA A 268 -16.08 9.58 1.63
N LEU A 269 -17.39 9.61 1.92
CA LEU A 269 -17.98 10.28 3.08
C LEU A 269 -18.07 9.28 4.23
N ASN A 270 -17.05 9.27 5.10
CA ASN A 270 -16.87 8.26 6.14
C ASN A 270 -17.76 8.42 7.39
N ASP A 271 -18.72 9.35 7.41
CA ASP A 271 -19.62 9.51 8.56
C ASP A 271 -21.08 9.76 8.12
N PRO A 272 -22.05 8.89 8.45
CA PRO A 272 -23.47 9.19 8.24
C PRO A 272 -23.87 10.39 9.11
N ALA A 273 -24.18 11.52 8.49
CA ALA A 273 -24.69 12.69 9.20
C ALA A 273 -26.15 12.46 9.64
N ASP A 274 -26.44 12.71 10.91
CA ASP A 274 -27.79 12.67 11.45
C ASP A 274 -28.16 13.96 12.19
N ILE A 275 -29.46 14.22 12.28
CA ILE A 275 -30.00 15.32 13.05
C ILE A 275 -31.28 14.87 13.74
N GLU A 276 -31.45 15.28 14.99
CA GLU A 276 -32.67 15.04 15.77
C GLU A 276 -33.20 16.38 16.30
N GLN A 277 -34.48 16.61 16.11
CA GLN A 277 -35.21 17.76 16.65
C GLN A 277 -36.51 17.28 17.28
N GLY A 278 -36.98 18.01 18.29
CA GLY A 278 -38.29 17.74 18.87
C GLY A 278 -39.43 18.36 18.06
N HIS A 279 -40.53 17.62 17.96
CA HIS A 279 -41.79 18.12 17.42
C HIS A 279 -42.88 18.12 18.49
N THR A 280 -43.64 19.21 18.58
CA THR A 280 -44.73 19.34 19.55
C THR A 280 -46.08 19.22 18.83
N VAL A 281 -46.93 18.33 19.33
CA VAL A 281 -48.30 18.13 18.83
C VAL A 281 -49.28 18.52 19.91
N THR A 282 -50.10 19.52 19.62
CA THR A 282 -51.13 20.03 20.52
C THR A 282 -52.49 19.44 20.19
N GLU A 283 -53.34 19.30 21.22
CA GLU A 283 -54.75 18.99 21.00
C GLU A 283 -55.42 20.05 20.14
N ALA A 284 -56.42 19.64 19.34
CA ALA A 284 -57.21 20.58 18.58
C ALA A 284 -57.95 21.52 19.54
N ALA A 285 -57.67 22.83 19.47
CA ALA A 285 -58.45 23.80 20.20
C ALA A 285 -59.88 23.80 19.65
N ILE A 286 -60.85 23.55 20.54
CA ILE A 286 -62.27 23.53 20.21
C ILE A 286 -62.87 24.89 20.59
N SER A 287 -63.52 25.54 19.63
CA SER A 287 -64.37 26.70 19.92
C SER A 287 -65.82 26.25 20.02
N ILE A 288 -66.46 26.58 21.15
CA ILE A 288 -67.89 26.37 21.36
C ILE A 288 -68.55 27.73 21.36
N THR A 289 -69.41 28.00 20.39
CA THR A 289 -70.29 29.18 20.41
C THR A 289 -71.70 28.75 20.77
N VAL A 290 -72.31 29.45 21.73
CA VAL A 290 -73.71 29.23 22.11
C VAL A 290 -74.50 30.45 21.69
N GLU A 291 -75.52 30.23 20.89
CA GLU A 291 -76.46 31.26 20.44
C GLU A 291 -77.86 30.89 20.90
N ASP A 292 -78.59 31.87 21.42
CA ASP A 292 -79.98 31.75 21.81
C ASP A 292 -80.88 32.43 20.77
N ASN A 293 -81.98 31.76 20.40
CA ASN A 293 -82.96 32.30 19.47
C ASN A 293 -84.40 32.15 20.03
N PRO A 294 -85.14 33.25 20.24
CA PRO A 294 -84.71 34.64 20.12
C PRO A 294 -83.82 35.08 21.29
N SER A 295 -82.89 36.01 21.05
CA SER A 295 -81.94 36.54 22.05
C SER A 295 -82.56 37.40 23.16
N LEU A 296 -83.87 37.65 23.08
CA LEU A 296 -84.69 38.30 24.10
C LEU A 296 -86.02 37.54 24.22
N SER A 297 -86.39 37.15 25.45
CA SER A 297 -87.60 36.37 25.72
C SER A 297 -88.36 36.87 26.94
N ILE A 298 -89.66 36.53 27.00
CA ILE A 298 -90.58 36.88 28.10
C ILE A 298 -90.81 35.66 29.02
N PRO A 299 -91.25 35.87 30.27
CA PRO A 299 -91.50 34.78 31.20
C PRO A 299 -92.50 33.75 30.65
N GLY A 300 -92.11 32.46 30.64
CA GLY A 300 -92.93 31.34 30.16
C GLY A 300 -92.78 31.00 28.66
N ALA A 301 -92.04 31.79 27.88
CA ALA A 301 -91.76 31.50 26.47
C ALA A 301 -90.52 30.61 26.30
N SER A 302 -90.57 29.70 25.32
CA SER A 302 -89.45 28.80 24.99
C SER A 302 -88.37 29.51 24.17
N VAL A 303 -87.10 29.34 24.56
CA VAL A 303 -85.92 29.80 23.81
C VAL A 303 -85.13 28.59 23.32
N SER A 304 -84.70 28.61 22.05
CA SER A 304 -83.85 27.55 21.50
C SER A 304 -82.39 27.92 21.70
N MET A 305 -81.63 27.04 22.36
CA MET A 305 -80.18 27.16 22.48
C MET A 305 -79.51 26.33 21.40
N ILE A 306 -78.66 26.96 20.59
CA ILE A 306 -77.86 26.29 19.57
C ILE A 306 -76.40 26.40 19.98
N ALA A 307 -75.80 25.28 20.36
CA ALA A 307 -74.36 25.17 20.54
C ALA A 307 -73.73 24.72 19.22
N ARG A 308 -72.81 25.52 18.67
CA ARG A 308 -71.97 25.14 17.54
C ARG A 308 -70.56 24.85 18.06
N VAL A 309 -70.07 23.66 17.76
CA VAL A 309 -68.70 23.24 18.08
C VAL A 309 -67.90 23.26 16.78
N ARG A 310 -66.79 23.99 16.75
CA ARG A 310 -65.84 24.00 15.62
C ARG A 310 -64.42 23.73 16.09
N SER A 311 -63.73 22.85 15.38
CA SER A 311 -62.26 22.72 15.46
C SER A 311 -61.62 23.93 14.78
N ILE A 312 -60.55 24.49 15.35
CA ILE A 312 -59.83 25.63 14.73
C ILE A 312 -59.07 25.23 13.45
N TYR A 313 -58.94 23.92 13.18
CA TYR A 313 -58.22 23.39 12.02
C TYR A 313 -59.13 22.97 10.84
N ASP A 314 -60.47 23.14 10.96
CA ASP A 314 -61.49 22.87 9.91
C ASP A 314 -62.25 24.15 9.48
#